data_AF-A0A1N6VS03-F1
#
_entry.id   AF-A0A1N6VS03-F1
#
_cell.length_a   1.000
_cell.length_b   1.000
_cell.length_c   1.000
_cell.angle_alpha   90.00
_cell.angle_beta   90.00
_cell.angle_gamma   90.00
#
_symmetry.space_group_name_H-M   'P 1'
#
loop_
_entity.id
_entity.type
_entity.pdbx_description
1 polymer ?
#
loop_
_entity_poly.entity_id
_entity_poly.type
_entity_poly.pdbx_seq_one_letter_code
_entity_poly.pdbx_strand_id
1 'polypeptide(L)'
;MPPRNSSVVALAALAVLNLLICTWLASVWWQGLLWAAALAGLLLWVGRSPAGVREESQPAADLPDPEQTERLQRLQALTGSVVPMWNRHLGLARQQMGDAIGNLGSGFSGLNQRLLAGDQMAGGELGNRAIAAIDQAEQGLQSLVEALRQTQQYRASLVSEILGIAGHTNQLRRMAEQVGEIADQTNLLALNAAIEAARAGDAGRGFSVVADEVRKLSNQSGEAGKQIRETVKTVTDAIHKAETLSQSFAEREQALVSDSSQLAEQIVAQFADTSRALQDSLQQLRDERGQIEHDLAQLIVNLQFQDRVDQIISHVTADMERLQACARDLAECDLAGLGVEQWLKRLAGTYTTLEQQALHDGRRNSAAAASSSVTFF
;
A
#
# COMPACT_ATOMS: atom_id res chain seq x y z
N MET A 1 26.89 11.68 -26.78
CA MET A 1 28.31 11.36 -27.05
C MET A 1 28.69 10.15 -26.18
N PRO A 2 28.80 8.92 -26.71
CA PRO A 2 29.24 7.77 -25.94
C PRO A 2 30.76 7.54 -26.06
N PRO A 3 31.43 6.96 -25.04
CA PRO A 3 32.87 6.72 -25.06
C PRO A 3 33.22 5.37 -25.70
N ARG A 4 34.01 5.36 -26.77
CA ARG A 4 34.74 4.17 -27.28
C ARG A 4 36.11 4.16 -26.61
N ASN A 5 36.35 3.33 -25.59
CA ASN A 5 37.73 2.98 -25.16
C ASN A 5 37.84 1.76 -24.23
N SER A 6 36.75 1.15 -23.74
CA SER A 6 36.83 0.00 -22.82
C SER A 6 37.17 -1.34 -23.48
N SER A 7 36.77 -1.56 -24.73
CA SER A 7 36.96 -2.83 -25.45
C SER A 7 38.40 -3.06 -25.96
N VAL A 8 39.15 -1.99 -26.24
CA VAL A 8 40.55 -2.09 -26.69
C VAL A 8 41.48 -2.48 -25.53
N VAL A 9 41.20 -1.99 -24.32
CA VAL A 9 41.98 -2.33 -23.11
C VAL A 9 41.73 -3.79 -22.69
N ALA A 10 40.50 -4.29 -22.82
CA ALA A 10 40.18 -5.69 -22.52
C ALA A 10 40.85 -6.69 -23.47
N LEU A 11 40.93 -6.36 -24.77
CA LEU A 11 41.63 -7.18 -25.76
C LEU A 11 43.15 -7.20 -25.55
N ALA A 12 43.74 -6.07 -25.16
CA ALA A 12 45.16 -6.00 -24.83
C ALA A 12 45.50 -6.83 -23.57
N ALA A 13 44.64 -6.82 -22.55
CA ALA A 13 44.82 -7.62 -21.34
C ALA A 13 44.74 -9.13 -21.61
N LEU A 14 43.80 -9.57 -22.45
CA LEU A 14 43.66 -10.98 -22.87
C LEU A 14 44.87 -11.45 -23.68
N ALA A 15 45.43 -10.60 -24.55
CA ALA A 15 46.62 -10.93 -25.32
C ALA A 15 47.86 -11.13 -24.43
N VAL A 16 48.04 -10.26 -23.42
CA VAL A 16 49.14 -10.39 -22.44
C VAL A 16 48.96 -11.63 -21.57
N LEU A 17 47.74 -11.93 -21.13
CA LEU A 17 47.43 -13.16 -20.37
C LEU A 17 47.74 -14.42 -21.18
N ASN A 18 47.39 -14.44 -22.47
CA ASN A 18 47.67 -15.58 -23.35
C ASN A 18 49.17 -15.77 -23.57
N LEU A 19 49.92 -14.68 -23.74
CA LEU A 19 51.39 -14.71 -23.85
C LEU A 19 52.05 -15.23 -22.57
N LEU A 20 51.54 -14.85 -21.39
CA LEU A 20 52.00 -15.36 -20.09
C LEU A 20 51.67 -16.86 -19.91
N ILE A 21 50.50 -17.31 -20.36
CA ILE A 21 50.12 -18.73 -20.31
C ILE A 21 51.01 -19.54 -21.27
N CYS A 22 51.32 -19.03 -22.46
CA CYS A 22 52.18 -19.69 -23.42
C CYS A 22 53.64 -19.80 -22.93
N THR A 23 54.18 -18.76 -22.27
CA THR A 23 55.53 -18.82 -21.69
C THR A 23 55.59 -19.72 -20.46
N TRP A 24 54.51 -19.80 -19.67
CA TRP A 24 54.40 -20.73 -18.55
C TRP A 24 54.32 -22.20 -19.01
N LEU A 25 53.49 -22.52 -20.02
CA LEU A 25 53.44 -23.86 -20.60
C LEU A 25 54.75 -24.28 -21.29
N ALA A 26 55.49 -23.32 -21.87
CA ALA A 26 56.81 -23.58 -22.46
C ALA A 26 57.90 -23.97 -21.44
N SER A 27 57.64 -23.87 -20.13
CA SER A 27 58.57 -24.32 -19.09
C SER A 27 58.36 -25.79 -18.67
N VAL A 28 57.24 -26.41 -19.06
CA VAL A 28 56.80 -27.74 -18.59
C VAL A 28 56.74 -28.79 -19.71
N TRP A 29 56.70 -28.38 -20.98
CA TRP A 29 56.64 -29.29 -22.14
C TRP A 29 57.76 -30.37 -22.20
N TRP A 30 58.97 -30.07 -21.74
CA TRP A 30 60.08 -31.04 -21.68
C TRP A 30 59.87 -32.15 -20.62
N GLN A 31 59.07 -31.89 -19.58
CA GLN A 31 58.68 -32.91 -18.61
C GLN A 31 57.74 -33.94 -19.22
N GLY A 32 56.89 -33.54 -20.18
CA GLY A 32 56.06 -34.46 -20.96
C GLY A 32 56.88 -35.41 -21.83
N LEU A 33 57.99 -34.94 -22.41
CA LEU A 33 58.94 -35.78 -23.16
C LEU A 33 59.67 -36.78 -22.24
N LEU A 34 60.02 -36.39 -21.01
CA LEU A 34 60.60 -37.29 -20.02
C LEU A 34 59.62 -38.39 -19.59
N TRP A 35 58.35 -38.05 -19.37
CA TRP A 35 57.31 -39.04 -19.07
C TRP A 35 57.05 -39.98 -20.25
N ALA A 36 57.04 -39.47 -21.49
CA ALA A 36 56.88 -40.30 -22.69
C ALA A 36 58.07 -41.26 -22.89
N ALA A 37 59.30 -40.81 -22.61
CA ALA A 37 60.49 -41.67 -22.65
C ALA A 37 60.48 -42.73 -21.54
N ALA A 38 60.04 -42.38 -20.32
CA ALA A 38 59.87 -43.33 -19.23
C ALA A 38 58.80 -44.39 -19.55
N LEU A 39 57.68 -43.99 -20.16
CA LEU A 39 56.60 -44.90 -20.56
C LEU A 39 57.01 -45.83 -21.71
N ALA A 40 57.78 -45.32 -22.68
CA ALA A 40 58.35 -46.13 -23.76
C ALA A 40 59.40 -47.13 -23.23
N GLY A 41 60.23 -46.72 -22.26
CA GLY A 41 61.16 -47.61 -21.56
C GLY A 41 60.45 -48.72 -20.77
N LEU A 42 59.35 -48.38 -20.08
CA LEU A 42 58.54 -49.34 -19.32
C LEU A 42 57.83 -50.35 -20.24
N LEU A 43 57.29 -49.90 -21.37
CA LEU A 43 56.67 -50.77 -22.37
C LEU A 43 57.68 -51.71 -23.05
N LEU A 44 58.90 -51.24 -23.32
CA LEU A 44 59.98 -52.08 -23.84
C LEU A 44 60.55 -53.07 -22.80
N TRP A 45 60.48 -52.73 -21.52
CA TRP A 45 60.86 -53.64 -20.41
C TRP A 45 59.81 -54.73 -20.20
N VAL A 46 58.51 -54.39 -20.23
CA VAL A 46 57.42 -55.37 -20.14
C VAL A 46 57.40 -56.29 -21.37
N GLY A 47 57.71 -55.77 -22.56
CA GLY A 47 57.79 -56.57 -23.80
C GLY A 47 59.00 -57.50 -23.93
N ARG A 48 59.99 -57.44 -23.02
CA ARG A 48 61.21 -58.28 -23.03
C ARG A 48 61.32 -59.24 -21.85
N SER A 49 60.28 -59.38 -21.04
CA SER A 49 60.27 -60.39 -19.98
C SER A 49 60.05 -61.79 -20.60
N PRO A 50 61.00 -62.74 -20.47
CA PRO A 50 60.77 -64.10 -20.92
C PRO A 50 59.65 -64.71 -20.06
N ALA A 51 58.67 -65.32 -20.71
CA ALA A 51 57.59 -66.07 -20.09
C ALA A 51 58.16 -67.28 -19.32
N GLY A 52 58.63 -67.04 -18.11
CA GLY A 52 58.79 -68.05 -17.08
C GLY A 52 57.47 -68.15 -16.32
N VAL A 53 56.61 -69.08 -16.73
CA VAL A 53 55.50 -69.53 -15.90
C VAL A 53 56.12 -70.15 -14.65
N ARG A 54 56.20 -69.36 -13.59
CA ARG A 54 56.39 -69.85 -12.22
C ARG A 54 54.99 -70.08 -11.68
N GLU A 55 54.57 -71.34 -11.66
CA GLU A 55 53.48 -71.80 -10.80
C GLU A 55 53.89 -71.48 -9.35
N GLU A 56 53.43 -70.34 -8.86
CA GLU A 56 53.33 -70.12 -7.42
C GLU A 56 52.20 -71.03 -6.93
N SER A 57 52.61 -72.10 -6.25
CA SER A 57 51.72 -72.97 -5.51
C SER A 57 50.89 -72.13 -4.54
N GLN A 58 49.63 -71.90 -4.89
CA GLN A 58 48.61 -71.50 -3.92
C GLN A 58 48.63 -72.54 -2.79
N PRO A 59 48.67 -72.15 -1.51
CA PRO A 59 48.27 -73.08 -0.46
C PRO A 59 46.85 -73.53 -0.82
N ALA A 60 46.60 -74.84 -0.76
CA ALA A 60 45.30 -75.42 -1.01
C ALA A 60 44.24 -74.60 -0.29
N ALA A 61 43.36 -73.94 -1.06
CA ALA A 61 42.11 -73.46 -0.51
C ALA A 61 41.40 -74.71 -0.01
N ASP A 62 41.29 -74.86 1.31
CA ASP A 62 40.28 -75.74 1.88
C ASP A 62 38.99 -75.49 1.09
N LEU A 63 38.35 -76.58 0.64
CA LEU A 63 36.99 -76.51 0.10
C LEU A 63 36.20 -75.64 1.09
N PRO A 64 35.62 -74.49 0.65
CA PRO A 64 34.84 -73.68 1.56
C PRO A 64 33.79 -74.60 2.16
N ASP A 65 33.73 -74.64 3.49
CA ASP A 65 32.77 -75.44 4.23
C ASP A 65 31.40 -75.30 3.53
N PRO A 66 30.76 -76.41 3.09
CA PRO A 66 29.51 -76.35 2.34
C PRO A 66 28.45 -75.49 3.06
N GLU A 67 28.51 -75.44 4.40
CA GLU A 67 27.68 -74.59 5.23
C GLU A 67 28.00 -73.08 5.08
N GLN A 68 29.27 -72.70 4.96
CA GLN A 68 29.67 -71.31 4.70
C GLN A 68 29.28 -70.85 3.30
N THR A 69 29.43 -71.72 2.30
CA THR A 69 29.05 -71.42 0.91
C THR A 69 27.53 -71.20 0.80
N GLU A 70 26.73 -72.02 1.49
CA GLU A 70 25.27 -71.86 1.56
C GLU A 70 24.87 -70.55 2.27
N ARG A 71 25.51 -70.23 3.41
CA ARG A 71 25.25 -68.97 4.14
C ARG A 71 25.61 -67.73 3.30
N LEU A 72 26.70 -67.75 2.54
CA LEU A 72 27.10 -66.68 1.62
C LEU A 72 26.09 -66.49 0.48
N GLN A 73 25.59 -67.57 -0.12
CA GLN A 73 24.55 -67.50 -1.16
C GLN A 73 23.24 -66.91 -0.62
N ARG A 74 22.84 -67.28 0.60
CA ARG A 74 21.64 -66.72 1.26
C ARG A 74 21.82 -65.24 1.60
N LEU A 75 22.99 -64.85 2.09
CA LEU A 75 23.32 -63.43 2.32
C LEU A 75 23.30 -62.64 1.01
N GLN A 76 23.81 -63.20 -0.10
CA GLN A 76 23.74 -62.58 -1.42
C GLN A 76 22.28 -62.41 -1.90
N ALA A 77 21.43 -63.43 -1.72
CA ALA A 77 20.01 -63.35 -2.07
C ALA A 77 19.24 -62.31 -1.21
N LEU A 78 19.55 -62.24 0.09
CA LEU A 78 19.01 -61.24 1.00
C LEU A 78 19.42 -59.83 0.58
N THR A 79 20.72 -59.62 0.35
CA THR A 79 21.27 -58.32 -0.07
C THR A 79 20.70 -57.90 -1.42
N GLY A 80 20.54 -58.85 -2.35
CA GLY A 80 19.93 -58.63 -3.67
C GLY A 80 18.45 -58.23 -3.62
N SER A 81 17.75 -58.50 -2.52
CA SER A 81 16.33 -58.16 -2.34
C SER A 81 16.12 -56.90 -1.48
N VAL A 82 16.94 -56.74 -0.44
CA VAL A 82 16.81 -55.67 0.56
C VAL A 82 17.43 -54.35 0.09
N VAL A 83 18.61 -54.38 -0.55
CA VAL A 83 19.28 -53.16 -1.05
C VAL A 83 18.42 -52.40 -2.07
N PRO A 84 17.76 -53.05 -3.06
CA PRO A 84 16.82 -52.37 -3.94
C PRO A 84 15.60 -51.79 -3.22
N MET A 85 15.17 -52.39 -2.10
CA MET A 85 14.08 -51.86 -1.27
C MET A 85 14.51 -50.58 -0.56
N TRP A 86 15.68 -50.57 0.07
CA TRP A 86 16.24 -49.36 0.67
C TRP A 86 16.41 -48.24 -0.34
N ASN A 87 16.90 -48.54 -1.55
CA ASN A 87 17.02 -47.55 -2.60
C ASN A 87 15.65 -46.95 -3.00
N ARG A 88 14.58 -47.77 -3.01
CA ARG A 88 13.21 -47.28 -3.22
C ARG A 88 12.72 -46.40 -2.07
N HIS A 89 12.96 -46.76 -0.81
CA HIS A 89 12.58 -45.93 0.33
C HIS A 89 13.37 -44.63 0.41
N LEU A 90 14.68 -44.65 0.17
CA LEU A 90 15.51 -43.45 0.08
C LEU A 90 15.09 -42.57 -1.11
N GLY A 91 14.69 -43.19 -2.23
CA GLY A 91 14.08 -42.50 -3.36
C GLY A 91 12.76 -41.80 -2.97
N LEU A 92 11.88 -42.48 -2.23
CA LEU A 92 10.64 -41.90 -1.71
C LEU A 92 10.92 -40.72 -0.78
N ALA A 93 11.83 -40.87 0.18
CA ALA A 93 12.21 -39.79 1.10
C ALA A 93 12.78 -38.58 0.35
N ARG A 94 13.67 -38.82 -0.62
CA ARG A 94 14.23 -37.76 -1.47
C ARG A 94 13.17 -37.06 -2.32
N GLN A 95 12.21 -37.81 -2.86
CA GLN A 95 11.10 -37.24 -3.62
C GLN A 95 10.20 -36.38 -2.73
N GLN A 96 9.79 -36.89 -1.56
CA GLN A 96 8.96 -36.15 -0.60
C GLN A 96 9.64 -34.87 -0.13
N MET A 97 10.95 -34.92 0.15
CA MET A 97 11.75 -33.73 0.47
C MET A 97 11.77 -32.72 -0.68
N GLY A 98 11.95 -33.19 -1.92
CA GLY A 98 11.93 -32.32 -3.11
C GLY A 98 10.59 -31.64 -3.32
N ASP A 99 9.50 -32.39 -3.22
CA ASP A 99 8.13 -31.88 -3.38
C ASP A 99 7.78 -30.87 -2.27
N ALA A 100 8.13 -31.18 -1.01
CA ALA A 100 7.88 -30.30 0.12
C ALA A 100 8.69 -28.99 0.04
N ILE A 101 9.98 -29.05 -0.31
CA ILE A 101 10.81 -27.85 -0.51
C ILE A 101 10.26 -27.00 -1.66
N GLY A 102 9.81 -27.62 -2.76
CA GLY A 102 9.17 -26.92 -3.86
C GLY A 102 7.89 -26.19 -3.43
N ASN A 103 7.03 -26.87 -2.66
CA ASN A 103 5.79 -26.30 -2.13
C ASN A 103 6.03 -25.20 -1.09
N LEU A 104 7.06 -25.34 -0.23
CA LEU A 104 7.48 -24.29 0.69
C LEU A 104 8.01 -23.07 -0.07
N GLY A 105 8.84 -23.28 -1.09
CA GLY A 105 9.39 -22.21 -1.91
C GLY A 105 8.31 -21.41 -2.63
N SER A 106 7.34 -22.09 -3.24
CA SER A 106 6.19 -21.43 -3.88
C SER A 106 5.30 -20.71 -2.86
N GLY A 107 5.03 -21.33 -1.72
CA GLY A 107 4.23 -20.73 -0.64
C GLY A 107 4.88 -19.49 -0.03
N PHE A 108 6.18 -19.53 0.29
CA PHE A 108 6.92 -18.35 0.77
C PHE A 108 6.99 -17.25 -0.27
N SER A 109 7.17 -17.58 -1.55
CA SER A 109 7.14 -16.59 -2.63
C SER A 109 5.78 -15.92 -2.73
N GLY A 110 4.69 -16.69 -2.64
CA GLY A 110 3.32 -16.17 -2.65
C GLY A 110 3.02 -15.28 -1.44
N LEU A 111 3.43 -15.71 -0.25
CA LEU A 111 3.28 -14.95 1.00
C LEU A 111 4.07 -13.65 0.96
N ASN A 112 5.32 -13.68 0.48
CA ASN A 112 6.14 -12.48 0.31
C ASN A 112 5.52 -11.49 -0.69
N GLN A 113 4.99 -12.00 -1.82
CA GLN A 113 4.29 -11.15 -2.80
C GLN A 113 3.04 -10.49 -2.20
N ARG A 114 2.26 -11.24 -1.39
CA ARG A 114 1.08 -10.71 -0.70
C ARG A 114 1.44 -9.69 0.37
N LEU A 115 2.48 -9.92 1.17
CA LEU A 115 2.95 -8.95 2.17
C LEU A 115 3.37 -7.61 1.53
N LEU A 116 4.07 -7.67 0.40
CA LEU A 116 4.46 -6.47 -0.36
C LEU A 116 3.25 -5.73 -0.97
N ALA A 117 2.22 -6.47 -1.40
CA ALA A 117 0.99 -5.88 -1.91
C ALA A 117 0.18 -5.21 -0.79
N GLY A 118 0.06 -5.87 0.37
CA GLY A 118 -0.66 -5.34 1.54
C GLY A 118 -0.01 -4.06 2.10
N ASP A 119 1.32 -3.98 2.16
CA ASP A 119 2.04 -2.78 2.64
C ASP A 119 1.76 -1.53 1.77
N GLN A 120 1.65 -1.71 0.45
CA GLN A 120 1.31 -0.61 -0.47
C GLN A 120 -0.12 -0.10 -0.28
N MET A 121 -1.04 -0.96 0.17
CA MET A 121 -2.44 -0.60 0.41
C MET A 121 -2.69 -0.07 1.82
N ALA A 122 -1.92 -0.52 2.81
CA ALA A 122 -2.30 -0.44 4.22
C ALA A 122 -2.11 0.92 4.91
N GLY A 123 -1.26 1.85 4.44
CA GLY A 123 -0.88 2.88 5.40
C GLY A 123 -0.66 4.38 5.28
N GLY A 124 -0.52 4.94 4.09
CA GLY A 124 -0.19 6.36 3.95
C GLY A 124 -1.21 7.14 3.17
N GLU A 125 -1.39 6.79 1.90
CA GLU A 125 -2.06 7.68 0.96
C GLU A 125 -3.56 7.83 1.22
N LEU A 126 -4.29 6.74 1.47
CA LEU A 126 -5.74 6.81 1.68
C LEU A 126 -6.10 7.54 2.99
N GLY A 127 -5.40 7.24 4.08
CA GLY A 127 -5.56 7.95 5.35
C GLY A 127 -5.21 9.43 5.23
N ASN A 128 -4.08 9.77 4.58
CA ASN A 128 -3.69 11.16 4.38
C ASN A 128 -4.65 11.92 3.46
N ARG A 129 -5.17 11.28 2.39
CA ARG A 129 -6.20 11.88 1.53
C ARG A 129 -7.49 12.12 2.29
N ALA A 130 -7.90 11.20 3.16
CA ALA A 130 -9.08 11.38 4.00
C ALA A 130 -8.92 12.53 5.00
N ILE A 131 -7.77 12.61 5.68
CA ILE A 131 -7.47 13.70 6.61
C ILE A 131 -7.42 15.04 5.86
N ALA A 132 -6.75 15.10 4.70
CA ALA A 132 -6.68 16.32 3.89
C ALA A 132 -8.06 16.77 3.39
N ALA A 133 -8.91 15.83 2.97
CA ALA A 133 -10.28 16.14 2.55
C ALA A 133 -11.14 16.68 3.70
N ILE A 134 -10.98 16.13 4.92
CA ILE A 134 -11.67 16.61 6.13
C ILE A 134 -11.19 18.02 6.50
N ASP A 135 -9.88 18.26 6.49
CA ASP A 135 -9.31 19.55 6.85
C ASP A 135 -9.72 20.65 5.85
N GLN A 136 -9.70 20.34 4.55
CA GLN A 136 -10.17 21.25 3.51
C GLN A 136 -11.67 21.54 3.63
N ALA A 137 -12.47 20.51 3.94
CA ALA A 137 -13.90 20.64 4.18
C ALA A 137 -14.21 21.54 5.38
N GLU A 138 -13.51 21.32 6.50
CA GLU A 138 -13.67 22.10 7.72
C GLU A 138 -13.30 23.57 7.51
N GLN A 139 -12.14 23.84 6.90
CA GLN A 139 -11.70 25.20 6.59
C GLN A 139 -12.67 25.91 5.63
N GLY A 140 -13.14 25.20 4.60
CA GLY A 140 -14.14 25.71 3.66
C GLY A 140 -15.44 26.12 4.36
N LEU A 141 -16.01 25.22 5.17
CA LEU A 141 -17.24 25.47 5.94
C LEU A 141 -17.09 26.63 6.95
N GLN A 142 -15.97 26.69 7.68
CA GLN A 142 -15.72 27.77 8.64
C GLN A 142 -15.65 29.14 7.96
N SER A 143 -14.90 29.23 6.85
CA SER A 143 -14.76 30.49 6.10
C SER A 143 -16.10 30.99 5.56
N LEU A 144 -16.95 30.07 5.11
CA LEU A 144 -18.25 30.33 4.52
C LEU A 144 -19.26 30.77 5.60
N VAL A 145 -19.28 30.10 6.75
CA VAL A 145 -20.13 30.50 7.89
C VAL A 145 -19.77 31.90 8.36
N GLU A 146 -18.48 32.24 8.47
CA GLU A 146 -18.05 33.57 8.89
C GLU A 146 -18.39 34.64 7.83
N ALA A 147 -18.22 34.34 6.54
CA ALA A 147 -18.61 35.25 5.46
C ALA A 147 -20.13 35.55 5.47
N LEU A 148 -20.97 34.53 5.68
CA LEU A 148 -22.42 34.71 5.82
C LEU A 148 -22.76 35.54 7.07
N ARG A 149 -22.11 35.26 8.21
CA ARG A 149 -22.34 35.99 9.46
C ARG A 149 -22.00 37.47 9.33
N GLN A 150 -20.85 37.78 8.72
CA GLN A 150 -20.43 39.17 8.47
C GLN A 150 -21.38 39.88 7.52
N THR A 151 -21.80 39.23 6.43
CA THR A 151 -22.73 39.80 5.45
C THR A 151 -24.08 40.15 6.09
N GLN A 152 -24.62 39.24 6.92
CA GLN A 152 -25.86 39.48 7.66
C GLN A 152 -25.73 40.66 8.65
N GLN A 153 -24.61 40.74 9.38
CA GLN A 153 -24.36 41.86 10.30
C GLN A 153 -24.25 43.21 9.57
N TYR A 154 -23.49 43.26 8.47
CA TYR A 154 -23.36 44.47 7.65
C TYR A 154 -24.72 44.92 7.11
N ARG A 155 -25.53 43.99 6.62
CA ARG A 155 -26.88 44.28 6.12
C ARG A 155 -27.79 44.84 7.21
N ALA A 156 -27.83 44.21 8.38
CA ALA A 156 -28.64 44.68 9.50
C ALA A 156 -28.27 46.11 9.92
N SER A 157 -26.96 46.40 9.99
CA SER A 157 -26.46 47.75 10.28
C SER A 157 -26.85 48.76 9.21
N LEU A 158 -26.73 48.39 7.93
CA LEU A 158 -27.04 49.27 6.80
C LEU A 158 -28.53 49.61 6.74
N VAL A 159 -29.42 48.64 6.98
CA VAL A 159 -30.87 48.89 7.06
C VAL A 159 -31.20 49.81 8.24
N SER A 160 -30.57 49.61 9.40
CA SER A 160 -30.77 50.47 10.57
C SER A 160 -30.34 51.93 10.31
N GLU A 161 -29.19 52.13 9.67
CA GLU A 161 -28.68 53.45 9.26
C GLU A 161 -29.65 54.15 8.29
N ILE A 162 -30.11 53.44 7.26
CA ILE A 162 -31.09 53.97 6.29
C ILE A 162 -32.37 54.43 6.99
N LEU A 163 -32.93 53.62 7.89
CA LEU A 163 -34.13 53.96 8.65
C LEU A 163 -33.91 55.18 9.56
N GLY A 164 -32.72 55.29 10.18
CA GLY A 164 -32.34 56.44 10.99
C GLY A 164 -32.29 57.74 10.17
N ILE A 165 -31.61 57.71 9.02
CA ILE A 165 -31.50 58.85 8.11
C ILE A 165 -32.88 59.25 7.57
N ALA A 166 -33.75 58.28 7.25
CA ALA A 166 -35.12 58.54 6.81
C ALA A 166 -35.95 59.25 7.89
N GLY A 167 -35.80 58.87 9.15
CA GLY A 167 -36.42 59.54 10.29
C GLY A 167 -35.98 61.00 10.42
N HIS A 168 -34.66 61.24 10.40
CA HIS A 168 -34.10 62.60 10.48
C HIS A 168 -34.49 63.48 9.29
N THR A 169 -34.50 62.92 8.07
CA THR A 169 -34.88 63.62 6.85
C THR A 169 -36.35 64.05 6.89
N ASN A 170 -37.25 63.21 7.41
CA ASN A 170 -38.65 63.57 7.66
C ASN A 170 -38.81 64.69 8.69
N GLN A 171 -37.96 64.71 9.72
CA GLN A 171 -37.98 65.79 10.71
C GLN A 171 -37.50 67.12 10.11
N LEU A 172 -36.44 67.10 9.30
CA LEU A 172 -35.95 68.28 8.56
C LEU A 172 -36.99 68.82 7.58
N ARG A 173 -37.72 67.94 6.88
CA ARG A 173 -38.84 68.34 6.01
C ARG A 173 -39.87 69.20 6.76
N ARG A 174 -40.33 68.72 7.92
CA ARG A 174 -41.31 69.42 8.75
C ARG A 174 -40.79 70.76 9.27
N MET A 175 -39.52 70.82 9.68
CA MET A 175 -38.89 72.07 10.09
C MET A 175 -38.83 73.08 8.93
N ALA A 176 -38.51 72.63 7.71
CA ALA A 176 -38.45 73.49 6.53
C ALA A 176 -39.84 73.98 6.08
N GLU A 177 -40.88 73.18 6.27
CA GLU A 177 -42.28 73.59 6.08
C GLU A 177 -42.65 74.67 7.11
N GLN A 178 -42.39 74.45 8.40
CA GLN A 178 -42.63 75.42 9.47
C GLN A 178 -41.90 76.75 9.25
N VAL A 179 -40.62 76.72 8.84
CA VAL A 179 -39.86 77.94 8.51
C VAL A 179 -40.52 78.70 7.36
N GLY A 180 -41.05 77.99 6.35
CA GLY A 180 -41.82 78.60 5.26
C GLY A 180 -43.10 79.27 5.75
N GLU A 181 -43.88 78.59 6.58
CA GLU A 181 -45.12 79.13 7.16
C GLU A 181 -44.84 80.37 8.03
N ILE A 182 -43.79 80.33 8.86
CA ILE A 182 -43.37 81.48 9.69
C ILE A 182 -42.93 82.64 8.80
N ALA A 183 -42.16 82.38 7.74
CA ALA A 183 -41.74 83.41 6.79
C ALA A 183 -42.94 84.07 6.09
N ASP A 184 -43.92 83.29 5.65
CA ASP A 184 -45.13 83.80 4.99
C ASP A 184 -45.99 84.64 5.95
N GLN A 185 -46.18 84.18 7.19
CA GLN A 185 -46.88 84.94 8.23
C GLN A 185 -46.16 86.24 8.58
N THR A 186 -44.84 86.20 8.72
CA THR A 186 -44.02 87.38 9.06
C THR A 186 -44.01 88.38 7.90
N ASN A 187 -43.99 87.90 6.66
CA ASN A 187 -44.13 88.74 5.46
C ASN A 187 -45.50 89.45 5.40
N LEU A 188 -46.59 88.75 5.75
CA LEU A 188 -47.92 89.35 5.87
C LEU A 188 -48.00 90.39 6.99
N LEU A 189 -47.42 90.11 8.16
CA LEU A 189 -47.32 91.05 9.27
C LEU A 189 -46.53 92.30 8.89
N ALA A 190 -45.38 92.13 8.23
CA ALA A 190 -44.54 93.22 7.75
C ALA A 190 -45.25 94.07 6.68
N LEU A 191 -46.03 93.44 5.79
CA LEU A 191 -46.84 94.14 4.80
C LEU A 191 -47.91 95.02 5.47
N ASN A 192 -48.64 94.46 6.45
CA ASN A 192 -49.63 95.22 7.22
C ASN A 192 -49.00 96.39 7.98
N ALA A 193 -47.82 96.19 8.57
CA ALA A 193 -47.06 97.23 9.25
C ALA A 193 -46.59 98.33 8.30
N ALA A 194 -46.13 97.98 7.08
CA ALA A 194 -45.74 98.94 6.06
C ALA A 194 -46.93 99.78 5.58
N ILE A 195 -48.10 99.16 5.40
CA ILE A 195 -49.36 99.85 5.05
C ILE A 195 -49.74 100.86 6.14
N GLU A 196 -49.70 100.46 7.41
CA GLU A 196 -50.08 101.34 8.52
C GLU A 196 -49.05 102.45 8.76
N ALA A 197 -47.76 102.17 8.56
CA ALA A 197 -46.70 103.16 8.58
C ALA A 197 -46.87 104.23 7.48
N ALA A 198 -47.26 103.82 6.27
CA ALA A 198 -47.59 104.76 5.19
C ALA A 198 -48.84 105.60 5.52
N ARG A 199 -49.81 105.01 6.22
CA ARG A 199 -51.05 105.68 6.64
C ARG A 199 -50.82 106.75 7.70
N ALA A 200 -49.83 106.55 8.58
CA ALA A 200 -49.41 107.52 9.61
C ALA A 200 -48.57 108.69 9.07
N GLY A 201 -48.22 108.72 7.78
CA GLY A 201 -47.48 109.81 7.16
C GLY A 201 -46.09 110.02 7.78
N ASP A 202 -45.74 111.28 8.09
CA ASP A 202 -44.42 111.64 8.63
C ASP A 202 -44.10 110.97 9.97
N ALA A 203 -45.11 110.66 10.80
CA ALA A 203 -44.93 109.98 12.07
C ALA A 203 -44.58 108.49 11.91
N GLY A 204 -44.94 107.87 10.78
CA GLY A 204 -44.72 106.44 10.50
C GLY A 204 -43.42 106.11 9.79
N ARG A 205 -42.64 107.12 9.36
CA ARG A 205 -41.46 106.96 8.50
C ARG A 205 -40.40 105.98 9.05
N GLY A 206 -40.14 106.00 10.36
CA GLY A 206 -39.22 105.07 11.01
C GLY A 206 -39.74 103.63 11.06
N PHE A 207 -41.05 103.46 11.26
CA PHE A 207 -41.70 102.15 11.23
C PHE A 207 -41.74 101.55 9.82
N SER A 208 -41.86 102.38 8.77
CA SER A 208 -41.82 101.92 7.38
C SER A 208 -40.50 101.24 7.04
N VAL A 209 -39.37 101.81 7.47
CA VAL A 209 -38.03 101.24 7.22
C VAL A 209 -37.86 99.89 7.93
N VAL A 210 -38.34 99.79 9.17
CA VAL A 210 -38.32 98.52 9.91
C VAL A 210 -39.22 97.47 9.25
N ALA A 211 -40.42 97.86 8.82
CA ALA A 211 -41.36 96.96 8.16
C ALA A 211 -40.77 96.42 6.83
N ASP A 212 -40.12 97.26 6.03
CA ASP A 212 -39.45 96.82 4.80
C ASP A 212 -38.29 95.85 5.06
N GLU A 213 -37.48 96.09 6.10
CA GLU A 213 -36.38 95.18 6.46
C GLU A 213 -36.90 93.83 7.00
N VAL A 214 -37.96 93.85 7.83
CA VAL A 214 -38.63 92.62 8.29
C VAL A 214 -39.23 91.85 7.10
N ARG A 215 -39.82 92.55 6.13
CA ARG A 215 -40.36 91.94 4.90
C ARG A 215 -39.26 91.25 4.10
N LYS A 216 -38.11 91.92 3.94
CA LYS A 216 -36.94 91.37 3.25
C LYS A 216 -36.36 90.15 3.96
N LEU A 217 -36.20 90.19 5.29
CA LEU A 217 -35.75 89.05 6.10
C LEU A 217 -36.73 87.86 6.04
N SER A 218 -38.02 88.14 6.01
CA SER A 218 -39.07 87.11 5.85
C SER A 218 -38.95 86.42 4.50
N ASN A 219 -38.81 87.19 3.42
CA ASN A 219 -38.60 86.63 2.07
C ASN A 219 -37.31 85.80 1.98
N GLN A 220 -36.21 86.28 2.58
CA GLN A 220 -34.96 85.52 2.67
C GLN A 220 -35.12 84.21 3.45
N SER A 221 -35.88 84.23 4.54
CA SER A 221 -36.18 83.02 5.34
C SER A 221 -37.04 82.02 4.57
N GLY A 222 -38.03 82.50 3.81
CA GLY A 222 -38.85 81.65 2.93
C GLY A 222 -38.03 80.99 1.82
N GLU A 223 -37.08 81.72 1.24
CA GLU A 223 -36.17 81.20 0.22
C GLU A 223 -35.19 80.16 0.81
N ALA A 224 -34.63 80.42 1.99
CA ALA A 224 -33.82 79.44 2.71
C ALA A 224 -34.62 78.16 3.03
N GLY A 225 -35.89 78.31 3.45
CA GLY A 225 -36.80 77.18 3.65
C GLY A 225 -37.04 76.36 2.39
N LYS A 226 -37.17 77.00 1.22
CA LYS A 226 -37.24 76.30 -0.08
C LYS A 226 -35.98 75.50 -0.38
N GLN A 227 -34.80 76.10 -0.21
CA GLN A 227 -33.52 75.41 -0.46
C GLN A 227 -33.33 74.20 0.46
N ILE A 228 -33.75 74.31 1.73
CA ILE A 228 -33.75 73.17 2.65
C ILE A 228 -34.70 72.07 2.14
N ARG A 229 -35.91 72.40 1.68
CA ARG A 229 -36.84 71.41 1.11
C ARG A 229 -36.27 70.70 -0.12
N GLU A 230 -35.60 71.42 -1.02
CA GLU A 230 -34.93 70.80 -2.18
C GLU A 230 -33.79 69.86 -1.78
N THR A 231 -33.01 70.26 -0.78
CA THR A 231 -31.93 69.41 -0.23
C THR A 231 -32.51 68.15 0.41
N VAL A 232 -33.56 68.30 1.23
CA VAL A 232 -34.29 67.18 1.86
C VAL A 232 -34.87 66.23 0.81
N LYS A 233 -35.41 66.75 -0.29
CA LYS A 233 -35.88 65.93 -1.42
C LYS A 233 -34.74 65.13 -2.03
N THR A 234 -33.59 65.75 -2.27
CA THR A 234 -32.41 65.08 -2.82
C THR A 234 -31.90 63.96 -1.90
N VAL A 235 -31.89 64.20 -0.58
CA VAL A 235 -31.54 63.19 0.42
C VAL A 235 -32.58 62.05 0.42
N THR A 236 -33.87 62.36 0.33
CA THR A 236 -34.94 61.35 0.25
C THR A 236 -34.79 60.45 -0.97
N ASP A 237 -34.46 61.02 -2.13
CA ASP A 237 -34.19 60.25 -3.34
C ASP A 237 -32.96 59.34 -3.18
N ALA A 238 -31.92 59.80 -2.47
CA ALA A 238 -30.75 59.00 -2.15
C ALA A 238 -31.07 57.83 -1.21
N ILE A 239 -31.95 58.04 -0.21
CA ILE A 239 -32.46 56.99 0.69
C ILE A 239 -33.20 55.91 -0.11
N HIS A 240 -34.11 56.29 -1.01
CA HIS A 240 -34.83 55.32 -1.84
C HIS A 240 -33.91 54.52 -2.76
N LYS A 241 -32.85 55.14 -3.29
CA LYS A 241 -31.80 54.41 -4.03
C LYS A 241 -31.06 53.42 -3.12
N ALA A 242 -30.74 53.82 -1.89
CA ALA A 242 -30.08 52.95 -0.92
C ALA A 242 -30.97 51.75 -0.51
N GLU A 243 -32.27 51.97 -0.33
CA GLU A 243 -33.25 50.88 -0.10
C GLU A 243 -33.29 49.89 -1.28
N THR A 244 -33.35 50.41 -2.51
CA THR A 244 -33.34 49.57 -3.72
C THR A 244 -32.06 48.74 -3.83
N LEU A 245 -30.91 49.36 -3.55
CA LEU A 245 -29.62 48.67 -3.50
C LEU A 245 -29.60 47.61 -2.40
N SER A 246 -30.14 47.89 -1.22
CA SER A 246 -30.26 46.93 -0.11
C SER A 246 -31.10 45.72 -0.50
N GLN A 247 -32.19 45.93 -1.23
CA GLN A 247 -33.03 44.84 -1.77
C GLN A 247 -32.23 43.94 -2.73
N SER A 248 -31.49 44.55 -3.67
CA SER A 248 -30.64 43.80 -4.62
C SER A 248 -29.50 43.04 -3.91
N PHE A 249 -29.03 43.56 -2.78
CA PHE A 249 -28.05 42.89 -1.93
C PHE A 249 -28.64 41.65 -1.26
N ALA A 250 -29.90 41.71 -0.82
CA ALA A 250 -30.59 40.55 -0.24
C ALA A 250 -30.75 39.40 -1.26
N GLU A 251 -30.99 39.72 -2.53
CA GLU A 251 -31.03 38.71 -3.60
C GLU A 251 -29.67 38.04 -3.82
N ARG A 252 -28.58 38.82 -3.81
CA ARG A 252 -27.20 38.29 -3.90
C ARG A 252 -26.82 37.46 -2.69
N GLU A 253 -27.24 37.87 -1.50
CA GLU A 253 -27.05 37.10 -0.27
C GLU A 253 -27.77 35.75 -0.35
N GLN A 254 -29.00 35.72 -0.88
CA GLN A 254 -29.72 34.47 -1.10
C GLN A 254 -29.00 33.55 -2.10
N ALA A 255 -28.42 34.11 -3.17
CA ALA A 255 -27.58 33.36 -4.10
C ALA A 255 -26.33 32.80 -3.40
N LEU A 256 -25.65 33.61 -2.58
CA LEU A 256 -24.48 33.17 -1.82
C LEU A 256 -24.81 32.02 -0.86
N VAL A 257 -25.97 32.08 -0.18
CA VAL A 257 -26.47 30.98 0.68
C VAL A 257 -26.76 29.71 -0.14
N SER A 258 -27.29 29.86 -1.35
CA SER A 258 -27.53 28.72 -2.26
C SER A 258 -26.22 28.07 -2.70
N ASP A 259 -25.27 28.87 -3.19
CA ASP A 259 -23.93 28.41 -3.60
C ASP A 259 -23.21 27.72 -2.42
N SER A 260 -23.36 28.30 -1.23
CA SER A 260 -22.84 27.76 0.01
C SER A 260 -23.43 26.39 0.37
N SER A 261 -24.73 26.23 0.20
CA SER A 261 -25.42 24.96 0.44
C SER A 261 -24.95 23.89 -0.55
N GLN A 262 -24.76 24.27 -1.81
CA GLN A 262 -24.23 23.37 -2.83
C GLN A 262 -22.78 22.94 -2.52
N LEU A 263 -21.93 23.86 -2.06
CA LEU A 263 -20.57 23.52 -1.63
C LEU A 263 -20.57 22.56 -0.44
N ALA A 264 -21.47 22.78 0.53
CA ALA A 264 -21.63 21.87 1.67
C ALA A 264 -22.08 20.46 1.23
N GLU A 265 -23.01 20.36 0.28
CA GLU A 265 -23.43 19.09 -0.31
C GLU A 265 -22.27 18.38 -1.02
N GLN A 266 -21.45 19.12 -1.78
CA GLN A 266 -20.25 18.58 -2.43
C GLN A 266 -19.24 18.04 -1.42
N ILE A 267 -19.00 18.77 -0.33
CA ILE A 267 -18.14 18.33 0.77
C ILE A 267 -18.65 17.02 1.39
N VAL A 268 -19.95 16.94 1.68
CA VAL A 268 -20.56 15.74 2.26
C VAL A 268 -20.45 14.55 1.30
N ALA A 269 -20.66 14.77 -0.01
CA ALA A 269 -20.49 13.75 -1.03
C ALA A 269 -19.05 13.25 -1.11
N GLN A 270 -18.07 14.16 -1.15
CA GLN A 270 -16.64 13.84 -1.15
C GLN A 270 -16.22 13.01 0.07
N PHE A 271 -16.76 13.38 1.25
CA PHE A 271 -16.53 12.63 2.48
C PHE A 271 -17.14 11.23 2.41
N ALA A 272 -18.38 11.10 1.93
CA ALA A 272 -19.03 9.81 1.76
C ALA A 272 -18.29 8.89 0.78
N ASP A 273 -17.74 9.44 -0.30
CA ASP A 273 -16.91 8.68 -1.26
C ASP A 273 -15.60 8.21 -0.63
N THR A 274 -14.93 9.10 0.11
CA THR A 274 -13.69 8.76 0.80
C THR A 274 -13.91 7.72 1.90
N SER A 275 -15.01 7.83 2.65
CA SER A 275 -15.38 6.84 3.66
C SER A 275 -15.68 5.47 3.03
N ARG A 276 -16.34 5.43 1.87
CA ARG A 276 -16.58 4.18 1.12
C ARG A 276 -15.26 3.56 0.66
N ALA A 277 -14.37 4.35 0.07
CA ALA A 277 -13.06 3.88 -0.36
C ALA A 277 -12.23 3.31 0.82
N LEU A 278 -12.32 3.94 2.00
CA LEU A 278 -11.66 3.44 3.22
C LEU A 278 -12.26 2.11 3.69
N GLN A 279 -13.58 1.98 3.68
CA GLN A 279 -14.27 0.73 4.04
C GLN A 279 -13.89 -0.42 3.10
N ASP A 280 -13.87 -0.16 1.79
CA ASP A 280 -13.48 -1.14 0.77
C ASP A 280 -12.02 -1.59 0.97
N SER A 281 -11.11 -0.64 1.22
CA SER A 281 -9.71 -0.93 1.52
C SER A 281 -9.54 -1.76 2.81
N LEU A 282 -10.27 -1.43 3.87
CA LEU A 282 -10.26 -2.21 5.12
C LEU A 282 -10.80 -3.63 4.92
N GLN A 283 -11.82 -3.80 4.08
CA GLN A 283 -12.34 -5.12 3.75
C GLN A 283 -11.31 -5.94 2.97
N GLN A 284 -10.65 -5.32 1.99
CA GLN A 284 -9.57 -5.96 1.23
C GLN A 284 -8.41 -6.40 2.14
N LEU A 285 -7.99 -5.54 3.09
CA LEU A 285 -6.94 -5.91 4.05
C LEU A 285 -7.34 -7.10 4.94
N ARG A 286 -8.61 -7.20 5.32
CA ARG A 286 -9.12 -8.36 6.09
C ARG A 286 -9.09 -9.64 5.26
N ASP A 287 -9.49 -9.56 3.99
CA ASP A 287 -9.49 -10.71 3.09
C ASP A 287 -8.06 -11.17 2.78
N GLU A 288 -7.13 -10.24 2.54
CA GLU A 288 -5.70 -10.52 2.36
C GLU A 288 -5.09 -11.16 3.61
N ARG A 289 -5.41 -10.64 4.80
CA ARG A 289 -4.99 -11.25 6.06
C ARG A 289 -5.49 -12.68 6.20
N GLY A 290 -6.75 -12.95 5.88
CA GLY A 290 -7.33 -14.30 5.93
C GLY A 290 -6.61 -15.27 4.98
N GLN A 291 -6.22 -14.80 3.80
CA GLN A 291 -5.42 -15.59 2.86
C GLN A 291 -4.00 -15.86 3.39
N ILE A 292 -3.34 -14.87 3.99
CA ILE A 292 -2.01 -15.05 4.60
C ILE A 292 -2.08 -16.08 5.74
N GLU A 293 -3.12 -16.03 6.58
CA GLU A 293 -3.34 -17.01 7.65
C GLU A 293 -3.53 -18.43 7.07
N HIS A 294 -4.27 -18.55 5.95
CA HIS A 294 -4.44 -19.82 5.24
C HIS A 294 -3.12 -20.35 4.66
N ASP A 295 -2.33 -19.50 3.99
CA ASP A 295 -1.02 -19.89 3.45
C ASP A 295 -0.07 -20.35 4.54
N LEU A 296 -0.04 -19.62 5.67
CA LEU A 296 0.81 -19.96 6.79
C LEU A 296 0.43 -21.33 7.37
N ALA A 297 -0.86 -21.62 7.48
CA ALA A 297 -1.34 -22.94 7.90
C ALA A 297 -0.88 -24.04 6.94
N GLN A 298 -0.94 -23.81 5.62
CA GLN A 298 -0.44 -24.77 4.62
C GLN A 298 1.07 -24.97 4.70
N LEU A 299 1.85 -23.90 4.94
CA LEU A 299 3.30 -24.00 5.15
C LEU A 299 3.64 -24.85 6.39
N ILE A 300 2.89 -24.70 7.48
CA ILE A 300 3.05 -25.52 8.69
C ILE A 300 2.78 -27.00 8.41
N VAL A 301 1.72 -27.31 7.66
CA VAL A 301 1.43 -28.70 7.24
C VAL A 301 2.56 -29.23 6.38
N ASN A 302 3.05 -28.44 5.42
CA ASN A 302 4.15 -28.87 4.56
C ASN A 302 5.40 -29.21 5.36
N LEU A 303 5.73 -28.47 6.44
CA LEU A 303 6.89 -28.72 7.30
C LEU A 303 6.89 -30.11 7.98
N GLN A 304 5.75 -30.78 8.11
CA GLN A 304 5.66 -32.14 8.66
C GLN A 304 6.38 -33.19 7.80
N PHE A 305 6.78 -32.84 6.57
CA PHE A 305 7.61 -33.71 5.73
C PHE A 305 8.92 -34.10 6.43
N GLN A 306 9.47 -33.22 7.29
CA GLN A 306 10.73 -33.48 7.99
C GLN A 306 10.61 -34.74 8.85
N ASP A 307 9.60 -34.81 9.72
CA ASP A 307 9.36 -35.96 10.60
C ASP A 307 9.20 -37.25 9.79
N ARG A 308 8.52 -37.15 8.64
CA ARG A 308 8.25 -38.28 7.77
C ARG A 308 9.50 -38.78 7.04
N VAL A 309 10.35 -37.88 6.57
CA VAL A 309 11.64 -38.20 5.95
C VAL A 309 12.58 -38.80 6.98
N ASP A 310 12.65 -38.21 8.19
CA ASP A 310 13.48 -38.71 9.29
C ASP A 310 13.07 -40.12 9.70
N GLN A 311 11.77 -40.44 9.76
CA GLN A 311 11.29 -41.81 10.00
C GLN A 311 11.75 -42.79 8.92
N ILE A 312 11.59 -42.45 7.63
CA ILE A 312 12.01 -43.32 6.52
C ILE A 312 13.52 -43.58 6.60
N ILE A 313 14.32 -42.54 6.80
CA ILE A 313 15.78 -42.66 6.91
C ILE A 313 16.16 -43.50 8.13
N SER A 314 15.55 -43.25 9.30
CA SER A 314 15.82 -44.01 10.52
C SER A 314 15.54 -45.50 10.34
N HIS A 315 14.42 -45.87 9.69
CA HIS A 315 14.08 -47.28 9.46
C HIS A 315 15.05 -47.95 8.48
N VAL A 316 15.46 -47.25 7.42
CA VAL A 316 16.45 -47.76 6.46
C VAL A 316 17.80 -47.94 7.15
N THR A 317 18.26 -46.96 7.92
CA THR A 317 19.53 -47.03 8.66
C THR A 317 19.53 -48.18 9.68
N ALA A 318 18.45 -48.34 10.45
CA ALA A 318 18.33 -49.44 11.40
C ALA A 318 18.36 -50.82 10.71
N ASP A 319 17.72 -50.95 9.54
CA ASP A 319 17.77 -52.19 8.76
C ASP A 319 19.16 -52.43 8.15
N MET A 320 19.87 -51.36 7.76
CA MET A 320 21.27 -51.43 7.30
C MET A 320 22.23 -51.90 8.40
N GLU A 321 22.11 -51.34 9.61
CA GLU A 321 22.89 -51.77 10.78
C GLU A 321 22.63 -53.24 11.11
N ARG A 322 21.37 -53.68 11.00
CA ARG A 322 21.00 -55.09 11.19
C ARG A 322 21.65 -56.00 10.14
N LEU A 323 21.63 -55.61 8.86
CA LEU A 323 22.28 -56.39 7.80
C LEU A 323 23.80 -56.42 8.00
N GLN A 324 24.40 -55.30 8.41
CA GLN A 324 25.84 -55.24 8.67
C GLN A 324 26.25 -56.13 9.86
N ALA A 325 25.46 -56.15 10.94
CA ALA A 325 25.68 -57.05 12.08
C ALA A 325 25.61 -58.52 11.63
N CYS A 326 24.60 -58.87 10.84
CA CYS A 326 24.45 -60.21 10.26
C CYS A 326 25.61 -60.61 9.33
N ALA A 327 26.14 -59.67 8.55
CA ALA A 327 27.27 -59.89 7.66
C ALA A 327 28.62 -59.98 8.39
N ARG A 328 28.75 -59.38 9.59
CA ARG A 328 29.96 -59.49 10.43
C ARG A 328 30.02 -60.81 11.18
N ASP A 329 28.87 -61.30 11.65
CA ASP A 329 28.77 -62.58 12.34
C ASP A 329 27.73 -63.50 11.66
N LEU A 330 28.17 -64.21 10.61
CA LEU A 330 27.35 -65.19 9.90
C LEU A 330 27.04 -66.45 10.74
N ALA A 331 27.62 -66.59 11.94
CA ALA A 331 27.38 -67.71 12.83
C ALA A 331 26.27 -67.42 13.84
N GLU A 332 26.21 -66.19 14.37
CA GLU A 332 25.10 -65.73 15.21
C GLU A 332 23.87 -65.29 14.41
N CYS A 333 24.05 -64.92 13.14
CA CYS A 333 22.92 -64.60 12.29
C CYS A 333 22.21 -65.88 11.84
N ASP A 334 21.00 -66.12 12.35
CA ASP A 334 20.12 -67.24 11.97
C ASP A 334 19.58 -67.08 10.54
N LEU A 335 20.47 -67.11 9.54
CA LEU A 335 20.17 -67.18 8.11
C LEU A 335 19.48 -68.51 7.72
N ALA A 336 19.38 -69.46 8.67
CA ALA A 336 18.65 -70.71 8.53
C ALA A 336 17.13 -70.50 8.70
N GLY A 337 16.71 -69.67 9.65
CA GLY A 337 15.32 -69.24 9.88
C GLY A 337 14.92 -67.92 9.21
N LEU A 338 15.83 -66.96 9.08
CA LEU A 338 15.62 -65.64 8.45
C LEU A 338 15.73 -65.70 6.92
N GLY A 339 14.81 -66.43 6.29
CA GLY A 339 14.59 -66.30 4.85
C GLY A 339 14.36 -64.83 4.46
N VAL A 340 14.69 -64.49 3.20
CA VAL A 340 14.45 -63.14 2.61
C VAL A 340 13.03 -62.62 2.93
N GLU A 341 12.05 -63.51 2.92
CA GLU A 341 10.65 -63.23 3.24
C GLU A 341 10.42 -62.77 4.70
N GLN A 342 11.09 -63.39 5.68
CA GLN A 342 10.94 -63.02 7.09
C GLN A 342 11.63 -61.68 7.41
N TRP A 343 12.76 -61.40 6.75
CA TRP A 343 13.43 -60.10 6.82
C TRP A 343 12.54 -58.99 6.26
N LEU A 344 12.00 -59.18 5.06
CA LEU A 344 11.10 -58.22 4.41
C LEU A 344 9.81 -58.03 5.23
N LYS A 345 9.26 -59.09 5.82
CA LYS A 345 8.11 -58.99 6.72
C LYS A 345 8.40 -58.17 7.98
N ARG A 346 9.59 -58.30 8.57
CA ARG A 346 10.01 -57.43 9.69
C ARG A 346 10.20 -55.99 9.26
N LEU A 347 10.86 -55.77 8.12
CA LEU A 347 11.02 -54.43 7.55
C LEU A 347 9.65 -53.77 7.31
N ALA A 348 8.69 -54.53 6.78
CA ALA A 348 7.32 -54.06 6.59
C ALA A 348 6.60 -53.70 7.89
N GLY A 349 6.91 -54.39 8.99
CA GLY A 349 6.41 -54.06 10.32
C GLY A 349 6.94 -52.74 10.89
N THR A 350 8.00 -52.17 10.31
CA THR A 350 8.54 -50.86 10.71
C THR A 350 7.95 -49.69 9.92
N TYR A 351 7.16 -49.93 8.87
CA TYR A 351 6.63 -48.83 8.07
C TYR A 351 5.59 -48.01 8.84
N THR A 352 5.77 -46.70 8.80
CA THR A 352 4.85 -45.73 9.40
C THR A 352 3.98 -45.04 8.36
N THR A 353 4.22 -45.30 7.06
CA THR A 353 3.54 -44.62 5.95
C THR A 353 2.94 -45.62 4.95
N LEU A 354 1.78 -45.27 4.38
CA LEU A 354 1.06 -46.09 3.39
C LEU A 354 1.89 -46.25 2.10
N GLU A 355 2.72 -45.27 1.77
CA GLU A 355 3.56 -45.20 0.58
C GLU A 355 4.77 -46.13 0.70
N GLN A 356 5.36 -46.29 1.90
CA GLN A 356 6.37 -47.34 2.15
C GLN A 356 5.76 -48.73 1.97
N GLN A 357 4.55 -48.95 2.49
CA GLN A 357 3.85 -50.23 2.35
C GLN A 357 3.49 -50.52 0.88
N ALA A 358 3.02 -49.52 0.14
CA ALA A 358 2.73 -49.66 -1.29
C ALA A 358 3.99 -49.98 -2.13
N LEU A 359 5.13 -49.34 -1.82
CA LEU A 359 6.41 -49.64 -2.46
C LEU A 359 6.88 -51.06 -2.16
N HIS A 360 6.72 -51.52 -0.92
CA HIS A 360 7.05 -52.88 -0.52
C HIS A 360 6.23 -53.94 -1.28
N ASP A 361 4.94 -53.67 -1.48
CA ASP A 361 4.03 -54.53 -2.24
C ASP A 361 4.25 -54.47 -3.77
N GLY A 362 5.24 -53.69 -4.24
CA GLY A 362 5.54 -53.55 -5.66
C GLY A 362 4.52 -52.73 -6.45
N ARG A 363 3.59 -52.04 -5.77
CA ARG A 363 2.62 -51.15 -6.41
C ARG A 363 3.34 -49.85 -6.78
N ARG A 364 3.34 -49.47 -8.06
CA ARG A 364 3.75 -48.13 -8.47
C ARG A 364 2.80 -47.12 -7.84
N ASN A 365 3.38 -46.07 -7.27
CA ASN A 365 2.72 -44.91 -6.66
C ASN A 365 1.41 -44.53 -7.39
N SER A 366 0.27 -45.11 -6.98
CA SER A 366 -1.06 -44.82 -7.55
C SER A 366 -1.96 -44.16 -6.50
N ALA A 367 -1.37 -43.37 -5.61
CA ALA A 367 -2.10 -42.63 -4.61
C ALA A 367 -1.63 -41.16 -4.58
N ALA A 368 -1.58 -40.53 -5.76
CA ALA A 368 -1.60 -39.07 -5.85
C ALA A 368 -3.02 -38.49 -5.65
N ALA A 369 -4.01 -39.30 -5.23
CA ALA A 369 -5.43 -38.89 -5.28
C ALA A 369 -6.30 -39.33 -4.09
N ALA A 370 -5.75 -39.96 -3.05
CA ALA A 370 -6.53 -40.31 -1.86
C ALA A 370 -6.11 -39.42 -0.70
N SER A 371 -6.67 -38.21 -0.68
CA SER A 371 -6.89 -37.36 0.49
C SER A 371 -5.74 -37.24 1.50
N SER A 372 -5.25 -36.01 1.62
CA SER A 372 -4.85 -35.36 2.87
C SER A 372 -5.94 -35.46 3.97
N SER A 373 -6.37 -36.66 4.34
CA SER A 373 -7.15 -36.95 5.54
C SER A 373 -6.22 -37.59 6.56
N VAL A 374 -5.30 -36.77 7.07
CA VAL A 374 -4.78 -36.99 8.41
C VAL A 374 -5.96 -36.73 9.35
N THR A 375 -6.60 -37.81 9.79
CA THR A 375 -7.49 -37.82 10.95
C THR A 375 -6.72 -37.25 12.14
N PHE A 376 -7.12 -36.06 12.58
CA PHE A 376 -6.75 -35.52 13.89
C PHE A 376 -7.29 -36.45 14.99
N PHE A 377 -6.43 -36.83 15.93
CA PHE A 377 -6.80 -37.09 17.32
C PHE A 377 -6.01 -36.13 18.21
#